data_AF-A0A0V1NB42-F1
#
_entry.id   AF-A0A0V1NB42-F1
#
_cell.length_a   1.000
_cell.length_b   1.000
_cell.length_c   1.000
_cell.angle_alpha   90.00
_cell.angle_beta   90.00
_cell.angle_gamma   90.00
#
_symmetry.space_group_name_H-M   'P 1'
#
loop_
_entity.id
_entity.type
_entity.pdbx_description
1 polymer ?
#
loop_
_entity_poly.entity_id
_entity_poly.type
_entity_poly.pdbx_seq_one_letter_code
_entity_poly.pdbx_strand_id
1 'polypeptide(L)'
;MAECEGLYTVGCRERKLASKFTAADLQVISENLLSIDEASDAEIPLRTTVTNATGGQGYVKCMCLSGCSSGAIGSCSRKRVLCNSGCHRGKSCNNI
;
A
#
# COMPACT_ATOMS: atom_id res chain seq x y z
N MET A 1 -4.34 -17.76 26.46
CA MET A 1 -4.21 -17.22 25.10
C MET A 1 -2.85 -16.56 25.05
N ALA A 2 -1.90 -17.10 24.27
CA ALA A 2 -0.56 -16.53 24.21
C ALA A 2 -0.64 -15.18 23.49
N GLU A 3 -0.49 -14.10 24.23
CA GLU A 3 -0.05 -12.84 23.67
C GLU A 3 1.32 -13.08 23.05
N CYS A 4 1.42 -13.10 21.73
CA CYS A 4 2.72 -13.09 21.08
C CYS A 4 3.35 -11.74 21.37
N GLU A 5 4.24 -11.70 22.37
CA GLU A 5 5.09 -10.55 22.67
C GLU A 5 5.72 -10.02 21.37
N GLY A 6 5.57 -8.72 21.09
CA GLY A 6 6.19 -8.05 19.95
C GLY A 6 5.37 -8.00 18.65
N LEU A 7 4.08 -8.37 18.67
CA LEU A 7 3.16 -8.12 17.55
C LEU A 7 2.27 -6.90 17.80
N TYR A 8 2.22 -6.01 16.82
CA TYR A 8 1.47 -4.76 16.84
C TYR A 8 0.34 -4.79 15.82
N THR A 9 -0.78 -4.15 16.17
CA THR A 9 -1.87 -3.85 15.24
C THR A 9 -1.74 -2.39 14.80
N VAL A 10 -1.88 -2.14 13.50
CA VAL A 10 -1.81 -0.79 12.94
C VAL A 10 -3.20 -0.37 12.50
N GLY A 11 -3.62 0.85 12.85
CA GLY A 11 -4.92 1.37 12.46
C GLY A 11 -4.98 2.89 12.49
N CYS A 12 -6.02 3.41 11.85
CA CYS A 12 -6.36 4.83 11.83
C CYS A 12 -7.79 5.04 12.37
N ARG A 13 -8.28 6.28 12.32
CA ARG A 13 -9.66 6.62 12.69
C ARG A 13 -10.72 5.85 11.92
N GLU A 14 -10.44 5.44 10.68
CA GLU A 14 -11.42 4.73 9.86
C GLU A 14 -11.48 3.24 10.20
N ARG A 15 -10.33 2.55 10.21
CA ARG A 15 -10.20 1.10 10.39
C ARG A 15 -8.81 0.68 10.88
N LYS A 16 -8.73 -0.53 11.43
CA LYS A 16 -7.48 -1.25 11.77
C LYS A 16 -7.14 -2.30 10.71
N LEU A 17 -5.85 -2.54 10.48
CA LEU A 17 -5.38 -3.62 9.63
C LEU A 17 -5.58 -4.97 10.33
N ALA A 18 -6.17 -5.93 9.63
CA ALA A 18 -6.38 -7.30 10.14
C ALA A 18 -5.05 -8.09 10.31
N SER A 19 -3.97 -7.61 9.69
CA SER A 19 -2.63 -8.22 9.80
C SER A 19 -1.87 -7.64 10.98
N LYS A 20 -1.11 -8.50 11.66
CA LYS A 20 -0.19 -8.11 12.74
C LYS A 20 1.21 -7.84 12.16
N PHE A 21 1.92 -6.91 12.77
CA PHE A 21 3.24 -6.45 12.34
C PHE A 21 4.25 -6.56 13.48
N THR A 22 5.52 -6.76 13.16
CA THR A 22 6.61 -6.67 14.13
C THR A 22 7.17 -5.24 14.16
N ALA A 23 7.96 -4.91 15.19
CA ALA A 23 8.65 -3.62 15.23
C ALA A 23 9.61 -3.39 14.03
N ALA A 24 10.10 -4.46 13.40
CA ALA A 24 10.96 -4.37 12.22
C ALA A 24 10.18 -4.01 10.93
N ASP A 25 8.87 -4.26 10.89
CA ASP A 25 8.01 -3.94 9.75
C ASP A 25 7.52 -2.48 9.78
N LEU A 26 7.70 -1.79 10.91
CA LEU A 26 7.13 -0.48 11.18
C LEU A 26 8.22 0.57 11.34
N GLN A 27 8.04 1.71 10.68
CA GLN A 27 8.83 2.90 10.95
C GLN A 27 8.03 3.84 11.84
N VAL A 28 8.49 4.05 13.07
CA VAL A 28 7.83 4.96 14.02
C VAL A 28 8.05 6.40 13.57
N ILE A 29 6.95 7.14 13.42
CA ILE A 29 6.95 8.59 13.20
C ILE A 29 6.59 9.28 14.53
N SER A 30 7.17 10.45 14.79
CA SER A 30 6.96 11.20 16.05
C SER A 30 5.80 12.19 15.99
N GLU A 31 5.16 12.35 14.83
CA GLU A 31 4.16 13.39 14.59
C GLU A 31 2.86 12.77 14.06
N ASN A 32 1.73 13.45 14.32
CA ASN A 32 0.40 13.06 13.85
C ASN A 32 -0.10 11.69 14.32
N LEU A 33 0.37 11.24 15.49
CA LEU A 33 -0.09 10.01 16.15
C LEU A 33 -1.49 10.21 16.74
N LEU A 34 -2.33 9.19 16.62
CA LEU A 34 -3.66 9.13 17.21
C LEU A 34 -3.61 8.52 18.61
N SER A 35 -4.55 8.92 19.46
CA SER A 35 -4.78 8.22 20.72
C SER A 35 -5.45 6.87 20.45
N ILE A 36 -5.26 5.89 21.35
CA ILE A 36 -5.77 4.52 21.15
C ILE A 36 -7.30 4.50 21.06
N ASP A 37 -7.96 5.38 21.80
CA ASP A 37 -9.41 5.61 21.81
C ASP A 37 -9.95 6.21 20.50
N GLU A 38 -9.12 6.90 19.71
CA GLU A 38 -9.51 7.45 18.41
C GLU A 38 -9.43 6.40 17.29
N ALA A 39 -8.82 5.24 17.53
CA ALA A 39 -8.65 4.19 16.53
C ALA A 39 -9.92 3.32 16.42
N SER A 40 -10.48 3.22 15.21
CA SER A 40 -11.67 2.42 14.94
C SER A 40 -11.41 0.92 15.10
N ASP A 41 -12.36 0.18 15.67
CA ASP A 41 -12.22 -1.27 15.86
C ASP A 41 -12.51 -2.11 14.62
N ALA A 42 -13.09 -1.49 13.57
CA ALA A 42 -13.41 -2.21 12.34
C ALA A 42 -12.14 -2.63 11.58
N GLU A 43 -12.04 -3.90 11.23
CA GLU A 43 -10.89 -4.45 10.52
C GLU A 43 -10.98 -4.28 9.00
N ILE A 44 -9.82 -4.15 8.35
CA ILE A 44 -9.69 -4.16 6.89
C ILE A 44 -8.46 -4.97 6.44
N PRO A 45 -8.58 -5.81 5.40
CA PRO A 45 -7.43 -6.52 4.86
C PRO A 45 -6.39 -5.57 4.26
N LEU A 46 -5.10 -5.86 4.45
CA LEU A 46 -4.00 -5.07 3.90
C LEU A 46 -4.13 -4.86 2.39
N ARG A 47 -4.52 -5.90 1.63
CA ARG A 47 -4.74 -5.79 0.18
C ARG A 47 -5.79 -4.73 -0.19
N THR A 48 -6.87 -4.63 0.58
CA THR A 48 -7.94 -3.66 0.34
C THR A 48 -7.44 -2.25 0.67
N THR A 49 -6.71 -2.08 1.77
CA THR A 49 -6.13 -0.75 2.11
C THR A 49 -5.17 -0.25 1.04
N VAL A 50 -4.27 -1.10 0.54
CA VAL A 50 -3.36 -0.74 -0.55
C VAL A 50 -4.13 -0.41 -1.82
N THR A 51 -5.20 -1.15 -2.12
CA THR A 51 -6.06 -0.85 -3.26
C THR A 51 -6.71 0.53 -3.12
N ASN A 52 -7.24 0.87 -1.95
CA ASN A 52 -7.86 2.17 -1.71
C ASN A 52 -6.83 3.32 -1.77
N ALA A 53 -5.68 3.15 -1.11
CA ALA A 53 -4.62 4.17 -1.05
C ALA A 53 -3.98 4.43 -2.42
N THR A 54 -4.01 3.46 -3.34
CA THR A 54 -3.45 3.59 -4.69
C THR A 54 -4.51 3.83 -5.77
N GLY A 55 -5.70 4.31 -5.39
CA GLY A 55 -6.76 4.66 -6.35
C GLY A 55 -7.27 3.47 -7.17
N GLY A 56 -7.26 2.26 -6.60
CA GLY A 56 -7.72 1.02 -7.25
C GLY A 56 -6.62 0.20 -7.93
N GLN A 57 -5.38 0.70 -8.02
CA GLN A 57 -4.27 -0.04 -8.63
C GLN A 57 -3.84 -1.25 -7.78
N GLY A 58 -3.88 -1.10 -6.46
CA GLY A 58 -3.36 -2.09 -5.52
C GLY A 58 -1.88 -2.39 -5.77
N TYR A 59 -1.53 -3.66 -5.76
CA TYR A 59 -0.16 -4.14 -6.03
C TYR A 59 0.16 -4.32 -7.52
N VAL A 60 -0.74 -3.90 -8.43
CA VAL A 60 -0.49 -4.02 -9.87
C VAL A 60 0.63 -3.06 -10.25
N LYS A 61 1.72 -3.61 -10.80
CA LYS A 61 2.79 -2.85 -11.43
C LYS A 61 3.09 -3.43 -12.81
N CYS A 62 3.53 -2.57 -13.72
CA CYS A 62 4.07 -3.02 -14.99
C CYS A 62 5.61 -3.11 -14.92
N MET A 63 6.16 -4.00 -15.74
CA MET A 63 7.60 -4.24 -15.84
C MET A 63 8.14 -3.82 -17.21
N CYS A 64 7.47 -2.88 -17.91
CA CYS A 64 7.92 -2.45 -19.23
C CYS A 64 9.32 -1.83 -19.10
N LEU A 65 10.29 -2.37 -19.85
CA LEU A 65 11.66 -1.85 -19.83
C LEU A 65 11.76 -0.48 -20.51
N SER A 66 10.83 -0.19 -21.42
CA SER A 66 10.72 1.01 -22.24
C SER A 66 10.03 2.19 -21.54
N GLY A 67 9.57 2.06 -20.29
CA GLY A 67 8.83 3.14 -19.62
C GLY A 67 7.45 3.41 -20.24
N CYS A 68 6.77 2.34 -20.68
CA CYS A 68 5.47 2.40 -21.36
C CYS A 68 5.46 3.24 -22.65
N SER A 69 6.63 3.51 -23.25
CA SER A 69 6.74 4.24 -24.52
C SER A 69 6.46 3.37 -25.74
N SER A 70 6.80 2.08 -25.67
CA SER A 70 6.51 1.11 -26.72
C SER A 70 5.04 0.73 -26.69
N GLY A 71 4.39 0.60 -27.86
CA GLY A 71 2.99 0.17 -28.01
C GLY A 71 2.60 -1.18 -27.38
N ALA A 72 3.57 -1.91 -26.80
CA ALA A 72 3.30 -2.95 -25.82
C ALA A 72 2.68 -2.35 -24.54
N ILE A 73 1.36 -2.22 -24.55
CA ILE A 73 0.53 -1.77 -23.42
C ILE A 73 0.84 -2.62 -22.18
N GLY A 74 1.50 -2.00 -21.19
CA GLY A 74 1.82 -2.59 -19.90
C GLY A 74 0.56 -2.97 -19.11
N SER A 75 0.71 -3.82 -18.09
CA SER A 75 -0.40 -4.24 -17.23
C SER A 75 -1.20 -3.09 -16.63
N CYS A 76 -0.53 -1.97 -16.29
CA CYS A 76 -1.17 -0.75 -15.79
C CYS A 76 -2.10 -0.14 -16.85
N SER A 77 -1.60 0.10 -18.07
CA SER A 77 -2.39 0.66 -19.17
C SER A 77 -3.53 -0.27 -19.60
N ARG A 78 -3.34 -1.60 -19.63
CA ARG A 78 -4.42 -2.57 -19.91
C ARG A 78 -5.57 -2.50 -18.90
N LYS A 79 -5.23 -2.23 -17.64
CA LYS A 79 -6.20 -2.04 -16.56
C LYS A 79 -6.70 -0.61 -16.44
N ARG A 80 -6.30 0.28 -17.37
CA ARG A 80 -6.62 1.71 -17.38
C ARG A 80 -6.22 2.41 -16.07
N VAL A 81 -5.06 2.04 -15.51
CA VAL A 81 -4.46 2.68 -14.34
C VAL A 81 -3.11 3.32 -14.68
N LEU A 82 -2.84 4.47 -14.07
CA LEU A 82 -1.58 5.20 -14.21
C LEU A 82 -0.47 4.51 -13.41
N CYS A 83 0.75 4.47 -13.92
CA CYS A 83 1.88 3.90 -13.23
C CYS A 83 2.26 4.74 -12.03
N ASN A 84 2.52 4.10 -10.89
CA ASN A 84 3.10 4.76 -9.72
C ASN A 84 4.60 4.46 -9.58
N SER A 85 5.22 4.95 -8.51
CA SER A 85 6.63 4.75 -8.18
C SER A 85 7.08 3.28 -8.07
N GLY A 86 6.14 2.35 -7.88
CA GLY A 86 6.40 0.91 -7.90
C GLY A 86 6.68 0.34 -9.30
N CYS A 87 6.38 1.10 -10.35
CA CYS A 87 6.69 0.74 -11.74
C CYS A 87 8.09 1.22 -12.14
N HIS A 88 8.74 0.49 -13.05
CA HIS A 88 10.00 0.89 -13.71
C HIS A 88 11.22 1.25 -12.84
N ARG A 89 11.20 1.02 -11.51
CA ARG A 89 12.32 1.28 -10.58
C ARG A 89 12.93 2.68 -10.74
N GLY A 90 12.10 3.70 -10.91
CA GLY A 90 12.54 5.10 -11.02
C GLY A 90 12.98 5.55 -12.43
N LYS A 91 12.77 4.75 -13.48
CA LYS A 91 12.94 5.22 -14.86
C LYS A 91 11.75 6.08 -15.30
N SER A 92 11.99 6.92 -16.31
CA SER A 92 10.94 7.70 -16.98
C SER A 92 9.79 6.81 -17.44
N CYS A 93 8.55 7.22 -17.16
CA CYS A 93 7.34 6.54 -17.57
C CYS A 93 6.43 7.51 -18.33
N ASN A 94 5.81 7.06 -19.41
CA ASN A 94 4.84 7.85 -20.18
C ASN A 94 3.38 7.58 -19.79
N ASN A 95 3.12 6.61 -18.90
CA ASN A 95 1.80 6.27 -18.41
C ASN A 95 1.66 6.78 -16.97
N ILE A 96 1.73 8.10 -16.77
CA ILE A 96 1.68 8.76 -15.45
C ILE A 96 0.38 9.52 -15.24
#